data_AF-A0A9X6AFY5-F1
#
_entry.id   AF-A0A9X6AFY5-F1
#
_cell.length_a   1.000
_cell.length_b   1.000
_cell.length_c   1.000
_cell.angle_alpha   90.00
_cell.angle_beta   90.00
_cell.angle_gamma   90.00
#
_symmetry.space_group_name_H-M   'P 1'
#
loop_
_entity.id
_entity.type
_entity.pdbx_description
1 polymer ?
#
loop_
_entity_poly.entity_id
_entity_poly.type
_entity_poly.pdbx_seq_one_letter_code
_entity_poly.pdbx_strand_id
1 'polypeptide(L)'
;MATTENTAEITAPARGLIALPQTAARALVAVGAVATIASTFMSWTYTATFPGDLTYYGSPAGLQILDLVAGAITLLFALTLFGVRGLRWLNPAGATAPVVLAAGSAFAVSWFSAIAIAVDLKGLVALDPGAYVTAIGSLIALLGALALPSPGNTFKDWV
;
A
#
# COMPACT_ATOMS: atom_id res chain seq x y z
N MET A 1 1.76 21.88 53.66
CA MET A 1 0.80 21.96 52.54
C MET A 1 1.64 22.17 51.29
N ALA A 2 2.00 21.08 50.59
CA ALA A 2 2.87 21.14 49.42
C ALA A 2 1.98 21.13 48.16
N THR A 3 2.08 22.19 47.37
CA THR A 3 1.36 22.37 46.11
C THR A 3 2.00 21.46 45.06
N THR A 4 1.30 20.43 44.61
CA THR A 4 1.69 19.61 43.46
C THR A 4 1.39 20.39 42.19
N GLU A 5 2.43 20.88 41.50
CA GLU A 5 2.32 21.35 40.13
C GLU A 5 1.98 20.15 39.22
N ASN A 6 0.72 20.05 38.83
CA ASN A 6 0.25 19.11 37.83
C ASN A 6 0.76 19.58 36.45
N THR A 7 1.98 19.19 36.11
CA THR A 7 2.50 19.36 34.75
C THR A 7 1.74 18.39 33.86
N ALA A 8 0.70 18.89 33.19
CA ALA A 8 0.02 18.15 32.14
C ALA A 8 1.05 17.89 31.02
N GLU A 9 1.58 16.68 30.99
CA GLU A 9 2.45 16.19 29.94
C GLU A 9 1.66 16.27 28.64
N ILE A 10 2.03 17.19 27.75
CA ILE A 10 1.42 17.30 26.42
C ILE A 10 1.93 16.09 25.63
N THR A 11 1.19 14.99 25.68
CA THR A 11 1.48 13.81 24.86
C THR A 11 1.43 14.22 23.40
N ALA A 12 2.61 14.31 22.76
CA ALA A 12 2.70 14.61 21.34
C ALA A 12 1.86 13.58 20.56
N PRO A 13 1.06 14.00 19.56
CA PRO A 13 0.22 13.08 18.81
C PRO A 13 1.08 11.99 18.17
N ALA A 14 0.65 10.73 18.31
CA ALA A 14 1.32 9.57 17.74
C ALA A 14 1.61 9.81 16.24
N ARG A 15 2.88 9.75 15.87
CA ARG A 15 3.35 10.06 14.52
C ARG A 15 3.72 8.77 13.80
N GLY A 16 3.44 8.70 12.50
CA GLY A 16 3.93 7.61 11.65
C GLY A 16 5.45 7.67 11.45
N LEU A 17 6.01 6.64 10.84
CA LEU A 17 7.45 6.56 10.55
C LEU A 17 7.90 7.69 9.61
N ILE A 18 7.02 8.06 8.68
CA ILE A 18 7.22 9.19 7.76
C ILE A 18 6.36 10.36 8.25
N ALA A 19 6.98 11.53 8.42
CA ALA A 19 6.29 12.73 8.86
C ALA A 19 5.44 13.35 7.73
N LEU A 20 4.24 12.82 7.50
CA LEU A 20 3.24 13.40 6.60
C LEU A 20 1.94 13.73 7.35
N PRO A 21 1.16 14.71 6.87
CA PRO A 21 -0.19 14.92 7.36
C PRO A 21 -1.03 13.66 7.18
N GLN A 22 -1.83 13.30 8.19
CA GLN A 22 -2.65 12.08 8.18
C GLN A 22 -3.58 11.97 6.96
N THR A 23 -4.15 13.10 6.51
CA THR A 23 -4.98 13.13 5.29
C THR A 23 -4.17 12.79 4.04
N ALA A 24 -2.94 13.31 3.94
CA ALA A 24 -2.06 13.01 2.83
C ALA A 24 -1.63 11.55 2.85
N ALA A 25 -1.27 11.01 4.02
CA ALA A 25 -0.94 9.59 4.20
C ALA A 25 -2.06 8.67 3.70
N ARG A 26 -3.32 8.91 4.14
CA ARG A 26 -4.49 8.15 3.69
C ARG A 26 -4.73 8.26 2.18
N ALA A 27 -4.58 9.46 1.63
CA ALA A 27 -4.73 9.69 0.19
C ALA A 27 -3.67 8.92 -0.61
N LEU A 28 -2.41 8.92 -0.16
CA LEU A 28 -1.34 8.17 -0.81
C LEU A 28 -1.61 6.66 -0.81
N VAL A 29 -2.10 6.09 0.29
CA VAL A 29 -2.51 4.67 0.31
C VAL A 29 -3.56 4.38 -0.76
N ALA A 30 -4.63 5.19 -0.80
CA ALA A 30 -5.73 4.97 -1.72
C ALA A 30 -5.32 5.18 -3.19
N VAL A 31 -4.60 6.26 -3.49
CA VAL A 31 -4.12 6.57 -4.85
C VAL A 31 -3.14 5.50 -5.32
N GLY A 32 -2.20 5.09 -4.47
CA GLY A 32 -1.25 4.03 -4.78
C GLY A 32 -1.95 2.70 -5.07
N ALA A 33 -2.91 2.31 -4.23
CA ALA A 33 -3.70 1.09 -4.45
C ALA A 33 -4.51 1.12 -5.74
N VAL A 34 -5.13 2.26 -6.08
CA VAL A 34 -5.85 2.44 -7.36
C VAL A 34 -4.89 2.35 -8.55
N ALA A 35 -3.70 2.95 -8.45
CA ALA A 35 -2.68 2.86 -9.50
C ALA A 35 -2.20 1.42 -9.72
N THR A 36 -1.95 0.67 -8.63
CA THR A 36 -1.63 -0.77 -8.69
C THR A 36 -2.74 -1.56 -9.38
N ILE A 37 -4.00 -1.36 -8.99
CA ILE A 37 -5.14 -2.02 -9.63
C ILE A 37 -5.23 -1.68 -11.12
N ALA A 38 -5.18 -0.39 -11.46
CA ALA A 38 -5.30 0.07 -12.85
C ALA A 38 -4.18 -0.50 -13.74
N SER A 39 -2.96 -0.59 -13.20
CA SER A 39 -1.82 -1.17 -13.89
C SER A 39 -2.04 -2.63 -14.31
N THR A 40 -2.80 -3.42 -13.56
CA THR A 40 -3.05 -4.83 -13.91
C THR A 40 -3.84 -5.01 -15.20
N PHE A 41 -4.53 -3.96 -15.64
CA PHE A 41 -5.21 -3.90 -16.95
C PHE A 41 -4.34 -3.28 -18.05
N MET A 42 -3.08 -2.96 -17.75
CA MET A 42 -2.10 -2.47 -18.71
C MET A 42 -1.11 -3.57 -19.06
N SER A 43 -0.47 -3.45 -20.22
CA SER A 43 0.67 -4.30 -20.58
C SER A 43 1.85 -4.06 -19.63
N TRP A 44 2.51 -5.13 -19.20
CA TRP A 44 3.70 -5.10 -18.33
C TRP A 44 4.97 -5.48 -19.09
N THR A 45 4.85 -6.15 -20.22
CA THR A 45 5.98 -6.53 -21.09
C THR A 45 5.64 -6.26 -22.54
N TYR A 46 6.62 -5.87 -23.36
CA TYR A 46 6.42 -5.73 -24.80
C TYR A 46 6.45 -7.07 -25.57
N THR A 47 6.83 -8.16 -24.89
CA THR A 47 6.98 -9.50 -25.48
C THR A 47 6.21 -10.55 -24.68
N ALA A 48 5.70 -11.57 -25.39
CA ALA A 48 5.00 -12.73 -24.83
C ALA A 48 5.95 -13.81 -24.29
N THR A 49 7.27 -13.60 -24.37
CA THR A 49 8.28 -14.57 -23.88
C THR A 49 8.25 -14.74 -22.37
N PHE A 50 7.75 -13.74 -21.63
CA PHE A 50 7.61 -13.85 -20.18
C PHE A 50 6.42 -14.76 -19.81
N PRO A 51 6.55 -15.64 -18.80
CA PRO A 51 5.47 -16.55 -18.41
C PRO A 51 4.15 -15.84 -18.12
N GLY A 52 3.07 -16.34 -18.72
CA GLY A 52 1.73 -15.81 -18.53
C GLY A 52 1.33 -14.71 -19.51
N ASP A 53 2.16 -14.36 -20.49
CA ASP A 53 1.90 -13.36 -21.54
C ASP A 53 1.25 -12.06 -21.03
N LEU A 54 2.10 -11.11 -20.63
CA LEU A 54 1.68 -9.86 -20.00
C LEU A 54 1.58 -8.69 -20.99
N THR A 55 1.43 -8.98 -22.29
CA THR A 55 1.42 -7.97 -23.36
C THR A 55 0.06 -7.32 -23.58
N TYR A 56 -1.01 -7.90 -23.04
CA TYR A 56 -2.38 -7.47 -23.32
C TYR A 56 -2.88 -6.43 -22.32
N TYR A 57 -3.61 -5.44 -22.85
CA TYR A 57 -4.44 -4.55 -22.06
C TYR A 57 -5.79 -5.21 -21.76
N GLY A 58 -6.31 -5.02 -20.55
CA GLY A 58 -7.65 -5.46 -20.15
C GLY A 58 -7.81 -6.97 -19.86
N SER A 59 -6.76 -7.78 -20.03
CA SER A 59 -6.78 -9.22 -19.78
C SER A 59 -5.67 -9.61 -18.79
N PRO A 60 -5.85 -9.34 -17.48
CA PRO A 60 -4.84 -9.62 -16.48
C PRO A 60 -4.50 -11.12 -16.41
N ALA A 61 -3.21 -11.44 -16.46
CA ALA A 61 -2.69 -12.79 -16.31
C ALA A 61 -2.29 -13.11 -14.86
N GLY A 62 -1.69 -14.27 -14.61
CA GLY A 62 -1.44 -14.81 -13.27
C GLY A 62 -0.81 -13.81 -12.27
N LEU A 63 0.32 -13.18 -12.62
CA LEU A 63 0.97 -12.19 -11.73
C LEU A 63 0.15 -10.91 -11.58
N GLN A 64 -0.47 -10.44 -12.66
CA GLN A 64 -1.36 -9.28 -12.63
C GLN A 64 -2.59 -9.52 -11.74
N ILE A 65 -3.11 -10.76 -11.66
CA ILE A 65 -4.20 -11.12 -10.76
C ILE A 65 -3.77 -11.06 -9.29
N LEU A 66 -2.57 -11.54 -8.95
CA LEU A 66 -2.06 -11.44 -7.57
C LEU A 66 -1.94 -9.97 -7.14
N ASP A 67 -1.41 -9.14 -8.04
CA ASP A 67 -1.23 -7.71 -7.81
C ASP A 67 -2.58 -6.97 -7.74
N LEU A 68 -3.56 -7.39 -8.54
CA LEU A 68 -4.94 -6.90 -8.51
C LEU A 68 -5.57 -7.18 -7.14
N VAL A 69 -5.44 -8.40 -6.64
CA VAL A 69 -5.97 -8.81 -5.34
C VAL A 69 -5.26 -8.05 -4.21
N ALA A 70 -3.94 -7.93 -4.26
CA ALA A 70 -3.18 -7.20 -3.25
C ALA A 70 -3.52 -5.70 -3.24
N GLY A 71 -3.64 -5.08 -4.43
CA GLY A 71 -4.11 -3.70 -4.59
C GLY A 71 -5.55 -3.53 -4.09
N ALA A 72 -6.46 -4.45 -4.40
CA ALA A 72 -7.85 -4.41 -3.94
C ALA A 72 -7.96 -4.50 -2.41
N ILE A 73 -7.23 -5.43 -1.78
CA ILE A 73 -7.18 -5.54 -0.31
C ILE A 73 -6.63 -4.26 0.31
N THR A 74 -5.56 -3.69 -0.27
CA THR A 74 -4.99 -2.41 0.18
C THR A 74 -6.02 -1.29 0.08
N LEU A 75 -6.74 -1.20 -1.04
CA LEU A 75 -7.78 -0.18 -1.23
C LEU A 75 -8.93 -0.36 -0.24
N LEU A 76 -9.40 -1.59 0.00
CA LEU A 76 -10.46 -1.87 0.97
C LEU A 76 -10.04 -1.41 2.37
N PHE A 77 -8.84 -1.76 2.83
CA PHE A 77 -8.34 -1.28 4.12
C PHE A 77 -8.14 0.24 4.14
N ALA A 78 -7.68 0.86 3.05
CA ALA A 78 -7.58 2.31 2.95
C ALA A 78 -8.95 2.99 3.13
N LEU A 79 -9.99 2.48 2.48
CA LEU A 79 -11.37 2.99 2.58
C LEU A 79 -11.95 2.87 3.99
N THR A 80 -11.48 1.92 4.82
CA THR A 80 -11.86 1.87 6.24
C THR A 80 -11.41 3.13 6.99
N LEU A 81 -10.26 3.72 6.62
CA LEU A 81 -9.74 4.94 7.25
C LEU A 81 -10.52 6.21 6.87
N PHE A 82 -11.26 6.16 5.75
CA PHE A 82 -12.16 7.23 5.33
C PHE A 82 -13.58 7.07 5.90
N GLY A 83 -13.86 6.02 6.66
CA GLY A 83 -15.17 5.80 7.28
C GLY A 83 -16.28 5.42 6.29
N VAL A 84 -15.92 4.77 5.17
CA VAL A 84 -16.91 4.30 4.18
C VAL A 84 -17.90 3.34 4.84
N ARG A 85 -19.19 3.64 4.69
CA ARG A 85 -20.28 2.87 5.31
C ARG A 85 -20.27 1.44 4.77
N GLY A 86 -20.32 0.45 5.68
CA GLY A 86 -20.26 -0.98 5.36
C GLY A 86 -18.88 -1.63 5.57
N LEU A 87 -17.78 -0.86 5.53
CA LEU A 87 -16.43 -1.41 5.72
C LEU A 87 -15.99 -1.46 7.19
N ARG A 88 -16.80 -0.96 8.12
CA ARG A 88 -16.47 -0.98 9.56
C ARG A 88 -16.27 -2.40 10.12
N TRP A 89 -16.92 -3.40 9.53
CA TRP A 89 -16.71 -4.80 9.93
C TRP A 89 -15.32 -5.33 9.56
N LEU A 90 -14.71 -4.79 8.48
CA LEU A 90 -13.38 -5.19 8.02
C LEU A 90 -12.26 -4.65 8.93
N ASN A 91 -12.45 -3.46 9.50
CA ASN A 91 -11.51 -2.85 10.45
C ASN A 91 -12.25 -2.16 11.60
N PRO A 92 -12.79 -2.94 12.58
CA PRO A 92 -13.65 -2.40 13.64
C PRO A 92 -12.94 -1.41 14.56
N ALA A 93 -11.65 -1.63 14.79
CA ALA A 93 -10.80 -0.80 15.64
C ALA A 93 -10.22 0.43 14.91
N GLY A 94 -10.38 0.53 13.58
CA GLY A 94 -9.76 1.59 12.79
C GLY A 94 -8.22 1.56 12.84
N ALA A 95 -7.64 0.37 13.04
CA ALA A 95 -6.20 0.19 13.20
C ALA A 95 -5.46 0.42 11.87
N THR A 96 -4.23 0.90 11.97
CA THR A 96 -3.37 1.19 10.81
C THR A 96 -2.50 -0.02 10.41
N ALA A 97 -2.25 -0.95 11.34
CA ALA A 97 -1.44 -2.14 11.08
C ALA A 97 -1.96 -3.02 9.91
N PRO A 98 -3.27 -3.29 9.76
CA PRO A 98 -3.79 -4.03 8.60
C PRO A 98 -3.52 -3.33 7.27
N VAL A 99 -3.54 -1.99 7.27
CA VAL A 99 -3.28 -1.16 6.07
C VAL A 99 -1.82 -1.28 5.67
N VAL A 100 -0.90 -1.25 6.64
CA VAL A 100 0.54 -1.43 6.41
C VAL A 100 0.84 -2.83 5.86
N LEU A 101 0.23 -3.88 6.43
CA LEU A 101 0.40 -5.24 5.95
C LEU A 101 -0.14 -5.41 4.52
N ALA A 102 -1.32 -4.85 4.22
CA ALA A 102 -1.89 -4.90 2.88
C ALA A 102 -1.03 -4.14 1.86
N ALA A 103 -0.61 -2.92 2.18
CA ALA A 103 0.26 -2.13 1.30
C ALA A 103 1.63 -2.81 1.11
N GLY A 104 2.16 -3.46 2.15
CA GLY A 104 3.39 -4.23 2.09
C GLY A 104 3.27 -5.48 1.21
N SER A 105 2.12 -6.17 1.22
CA SER A 105 1.90 -7.32 0.33
C SER A 105 1.76 -6.89 -1.13
N ALA A 106 1.05 -5.79 -1.41
CA ALA A 106 0.99 -5.20 -2.74
C ALA A 106 2.39 -4.83 -3.23
N PHE A 107 3.15 -4.09 -2.44
CA PHE A 107 4.54 -3.74 -2.75
C PHE A 107 5.40 -4.97 -3.06
N ALA A 108 5.32 -6.02 -2.23
CA ALA A 108 6.10 -7.24 -2.44
C ALA A 108 5.77 -7.92 -3.77
N VAL A 109 4.49 -8.06 -4.11
CA VAL A 109 4.04 -8.69 -5.36
C VAL A 109 4.42 -7.84 -6.58
N SER A 110 4.17 -6.53 -6.54
CA SER A 110 4.48 -5.64 -7.66
C SER A 110 5.99 -5.61 -7.95
N TRP A 111 6.82 -5.50 -6.90
CA TRP A 111 8.28 -5.43 -7.06
C TRP A 111 8.89 -6.78 -7.43
N PHE A 112 8.38 -7.89 -6.88
CA PHE A 112 8.76 -9.22 -7.34
C PHE A 112 8.49 -9.36 -8.84
N SER A 113 7.31 -8.95 -9.31
CA SER A 113 6.92 -9.05 -10.72
C SER A 113 7.81 -8.19 -11.62
N ALA A 114 8.04 -6.92 -11.25
CA ALA A 114 8.90 -6.02 -12.02
C ALA A 114 10.36 -6.53 -12.09
N ILE A 115 10.89 -7.07 -10.99
CA ILE A 115 12.24 -7.65 -10.95
C ILE A 115 12.30 -8.93 -11.78
N ALA A 116 11.31 -9.82 -11.67
CA ALA A 116 11.25 -11.06 -12.45
C ALA A 116 11.25 -10.77 -13.96
N ILE A 117 10.42 -9.81 -14.40
CA ILE A 117 10.40 -9.34 -15.79
C ILE A 117 11.79 -8.86 -16.22
N ALA A 118 12.42 -7.99 -15.42
CA ALA A 118 13.71 -7.41 -15.76
C ALA A 118 14.84 -8.47 -15.83
N VAL A 119 14.81 -9.48 -14.95
CA VAL A 119 15.82 -10.55 -14.91
C VAL A 119 15.64 -11.55 -16.05
N ASP A 120 14.40 -11.94 -16.35
CA ASP A 120 14.09 -12.94 -17.38
C ASP A 120 14.25 -12.36 -18.78
N LEU A 121 13.80 -11.12 -18.99
CA LEU A 121 13.90 -10.43 -20.28
C LEU A 121 15.18 -9.57 -20.43
N LYS A 122 16.13 -9.71 -19.50
CA LYS A 122 17.49 -9.14 -19.56
C LYS A 122 17.56 -7.60 -19.62
N GLY A 123 16.67 -6.91 -18.92
CA GLY A 123 16.81 -5.48 -18.68
C GLY A 123 15.53 -4.79 -18.25
N LEU A 124 15.68 -3.59 -17.67
CA LEU A 124 14.55 -2.74 -17.32
C LEU A 124 13.77 -2.23 -18.54
N VAL A 125 14.41 -2.17 -19.72
CA VAL A 125 13.75 -1.86 -21.01
C VAL A 125 12.62 -2.85 -21.34
N ALA A 126 12.63 -4.03 -20.73
CA ALA A 126 11.57 -5.02 -20.88
C ALA A 126 10.24 -4.62 -20.23
N LEU A 127 10.28 -3.69 -19.28
CA LEU A 127 9.10 -3.21 -18.58
C LEU A 127 8.32 -2.26 -19.49
N ASP A 128 7.08 -2.62 -19.76
CA ASP A 128 6.12 -1.74 -20.42
C ASP A 128 5.49 -0.79 -19.37
N PRO A 129 4.79 0.30 -19.75
CA PRO A 129 4.29 1.29 -18.80
C PRO A 129 3.48 0.73 -17.64
N GLY A 130 2.70 -0.33 -17.84
CA GLY A 130 1.94 -0.96 -16.75
C GLY A 130 2.85 -1.42 -15.62
N ALA A 131 3.96 -2.09 -15.92
CA ALA A 131 4.87 -2.59 -14.88
C ALA A 131 5.48 -1.46 -14.03
N TYR A 132 5.80 -0.32 -14.66
CA TYR A 132 6.22 0.88 -13.92
C TYR A 132 5.11 1.48 -13.07
N VAL A 133 3.88 1.55 -13.60
CA VAL A 133 2.72 2.09 -12.86
C VAL A 133 2.43 1.24 -11.61
N THR A 134 2.51 -0.09 -11.68
CA THR A 134 2.31 -0.91 -10.46
C THR A 134 3.46 -0.76 -9.47
N ALA A 135 4.72 -0.76 -9.94
CA ALA A 135 5.88 -0.64 -9.06
C ALA A 135 5.89 0.71 -8.30
N ILE A 136 5.56 1.80 -9.00
CA ILE A 136 5.45 3.14 -8.41
C ILE A 136 4.17 3.25 -7.56
N GLY A 137 3.03 2.77 -8.05
CA GLY A 137 1.75 2.81 -7.33
C GLY A 137 1.80 2.08 -6.00
N SER A 138 2.35 0.88 -5.98
CA SER A 138 2.51 0.07 -4.76
C SER A 138 3.52 0.69 -3.79
N LEU A 139 4.60 1.30 -4.28
CA LEU A 139 5.53 2.06 -3.45
C LEU A 139 4.86 3.28 -2.81
N ILE A 140 4.07 4.04 -3.58
CA ILE A 140 3.28 5.16 -3.05
C ILE A 140 2.32 4.68 -1.97
N ALA A 141 1.64 3.55 -2.19
CA ALA A 141 0.73 2.98 -1.20
C ALA A 141 1.45 2.62 0.09
N LEU A 142 2.61 1.96 0.00
CA LEU A 142 3.42 1.58 1.14
C LEU A 142 3.94 2.80 1.91
N LEU A 143 4.45 3.82 1.22
CA LEU A 143 4.91 5.06 1.86
C LEU A 143 3.77 5.79 2.57
N GLY A 144 2.59 5.84 1.95
CA GLY A 144 1.38 6.35 2.59
C GLY A 144 1.02 5.58 3.86
N ALA A 145 1.14 4.25 3.83
CA ALA A 145 0.80 3.40 4.96
C ALA A 145 1.79 3.56 6.12
N LEU A 146 3.09 3.64 5.83
CA LEU A 146 4.14 3.89 6.82
C LEU A 146 4.08 5.29 7.43
N ALA A 147 3.43 6.24 6.75
CA ALA A 147 3.16 7.57 7.28
C ALA A 147 1.94 7.64 8.22
N LEU A 148 1.12 6.59 8.29
CA LEU A 148 -0.03 6.56 9.19
C LEU A 148 0.42 6.44 10.65
N PRO A 149 -0.36 7.00 11.61
CA PRO A 149 -0.07 6.84 13.04
C PRO A 149 -0.04 5.36 13.45
N SER A 150 1.02 4.93 14.12
CA SER A 150 1.06 3.63 14.80
C SER A 150 0.67 3.82 16.26
N PRO A 151 -0.02 2.86 16.90
CA PRO A 151 -0.02 2.76 18.36
C PRO A 151 1.43 2.71 18.84
N GLY A 152 1.67 3.29 20.01
CA GLY A 152 3.02 3.57 20.49
C GLY A 152 3.91 2.33 20.66
N ASN A 153 5.15 2.60 21.03
CA ASN A 153 6.24 1.64 21.14
C ASN A 153 6.20 0.82 22.44
N THR A 154 5.19 1.00 23.30
CA THR A 154 5.06 0.29 24.57
C THR A 154 3.88 -0.66 24.53
N PHE A 155 4.00 -1.84 25.17
CA PHE A 155 2.89 -2.80 25.34
C PHE A 155 1.60 -2.17 25.90
N LYS A 156 1.73 -1.14 26.76
CA LYS A 156 0.61 -0.34 27.28
C LYS A 156 -0.16 0.43 26.21
N ASP A 157 0.44 0.72 25.06
CA ASP A 157 -0.23 1.41 23.96
C ASP A 157 -1.13 0.45 23.14
N TRP A 158 -1.02 -0.86 23.43
CA TRP A 158 -1.73 -1.95 22.75
C TRP A 158 -2.76 -2.68 23.63
N VAL A 159 -2.88 -2.34 24.92
CA VAL A 159 -3.79 -2.94 25.92
C VAL A 159 -4.73 -1.89 26.48
#